data_AF-W5LXG3-F1
#
_entry.id   AF-W5LXG3-F1
#
_cell.length_a   1.000
_cell.length_b   1.000
_cell.length_c   1.000
_cell.angle_alpha   90.00
_cell.angle_beta   90.00
_cell.angle_gamma   90.00
#
_symmetry.space_group_name_H-M   'P 1'
#
loop_
_entity.id
_entity.type
_entity.pdbx_description
1 polymer ?
#
loop_
_entity_poly.entity_id
_entity_poly.type
_entity_poly.pdbx_seq_one_letter_code
_entity_poly.pdbx_strand_id
1 'polypeptide(L)'
;MKGPLVENIQQHFLLSDRLARDYAAIVFFANSRFETGKKKLQYLTFEDFAFCASQLIQYWTVGAVDSMVEDMDVDLDKEFLQDLKDLKILITDKDMLDQHKSLVCTALRGKVQVFAEMEANFKNLSRSLVNIAAKLMHTKDARDLFIDLVEKFIEPCRSDRWILNDVRVFLTQYTNSARALDAFRHQAIWERYMGVMKSCILKMYHE
;
A
#
# COMPACT_ATOMS: atom_id res chain seq x y z
N MET A 1 3.88 16.02 -22.87
CA MET A 1 4.88 16.63 -21.97
C MET A 1 5.84 15.52 -21.56
N LYS A 2 7.08 15.81 -21.14
CA LYS A 2 8.06 14.78 -20.75
C LYS A 2 8.45 14.99 -19.29
N GLY A 3 8.71 13.92 -18.53
CA GLY A 3 9.18 13.99 -17.14
C GLY A 3 8.08 13.97 -16.07
N PRO A 4 8.44 14.07 -14.77
CA PRO A 4 7.52 13.88 -13.64
C PRO A 4 6.31 14.82 -13.67
N LEU A 5 5.12 14.29 -13.38
CA LEU A 5 3.86 15.05 -13.42
C LEU A 5 3.92 16.35 -12.59
N VAL A 6 4.48 16.27 -11.37
CA VAL A 6 4.60 17.43 -10.47
C VAL A 6 5.47 18.52 -11.08
N GLU A 7 6.62 18.17 -11.67
CA GLU A 7 7.53 19.13 -12.30
C GLU A 7 6.88 19.83 -13.49
N ASN A 8 6.16 19.07 -14.32
CA ASN A 8 5.41 19.61 -15.44
C ASN A 8 4.31 20.58 -14.97
N ILE A 9 3.59 20.24 -13.90
CA ILE A 9 2.58 21.14 -13.33
C ILE A 9 3.23 22.44 -12.82
N GLN A 10 4.36 22.35 -12.13
CA GLN A 10 5.08 23.54 -11.65
C GLN A 10 5.54 24.42 -12.82
N GLN A 11 6.13 23.84 -13.86
CA GLN A 11 6.68 24.59 -14.99
C GLN A 11 5.59 25.24 -15.84
N HIS A 12 4.45 24.57 -16.03
CA HIS A 12 3.37 25.07 -16.89
C HIS A 12 2.35 25.95 -16.19
N PHE A 13 2.06 25.69 -14.91
CA PHE A 13 1.06 26.45 -14.16
C PHE A 13 1.66 27.38 -13.10
N LEU A 14 3.00 27.40 -12.96
CA LEU A 14 3.74 28.24 -12.01
C LEU A 14 3.27 28.03 -10.56
N LEU A 15 2.85 26.81 -10.25
CA LEU A 15 2.39 26.42 -8.91
C LEU A 15 3.58 26.12 -7.99
N SER A 16 3.39 26.36 -6.70
CA SER A 16 4.32 25.87 -5.67
C SER A 16 4.38 24.34 -5.68
N ASP A 17 5.47 23.74 -5.21
CA ASP A 17 5.63 22.27 -5.12
C ASP A 17 4.42 21.61 -4.41
N ARG A 18 3.96 22.21 -3.31
CA ARG A 18 2.78 21.75 -2.58
C ARG A 18 1.53 21.74 -3.46
N LEU A 19 1.20 22.87 -4.11
CA LEU A 19 0.01 22.97 -4.96
C LEU A 19 0.11 22.06 -6.19
N ALA A 20 1.31 21.85 -6.73
CA ALA A 20 1.53 20.94 -7.85
C ALA A 20 1.30 19.48 -7.44
N ARG A 21 1.73 19.06 -6.25
CA ARG A 21 1.43 17.73 -5.70
C ARG A 21 -0.06 17.52 -5.43
N ASP A 22 -0.72 18.52 -4.85
CA ASP A 22 -2.16 18.48 -4.60
C ASP A 22 -2.94 18.35 -5.92
N TYR A 23 -2.54 19.12 -6.95
CA TYR A 23 -3.13 19.04 -8.28
C TYR A 23 -2.87 17.68 -8.94
N ALA A 24 -1.64 17.15 -8.86
CA ALA A 24 -1.29 15.83 -9.35
C ALA A 24 -2.15 14.73 -8.71
N ALA A 25 -2.38 14.80 -7.40
CA ALA A 25 -3.24 13.87 -6.68
C ALA A 25 -4.69 13.94 -7.17
N ILE A 26 -5.24 15.14 -7.37
CA ILE A 26 -6.60 15.34 -7.89
C ILE A 26 -6.74 14.74 -9.30
N VAL A 27 -5.79 15.04 -10.20
CA VAL A 27 -5.79 14.52 -11.57
C VAL A 27 -5.69 12.98 -11.56
N PHE A 28 -4.78 12.43 -10.77
CA PHE A 28 -4.59 10.98 -10.64
C PHE A 28 -5.85 10.27 -10.13
N PHE A 29 -6.49 10.82 -9.09
CA PHE A 29 -7.75 10.27 -8.57
C PHE A 29 -8.90 10.39 -9.54
N ALA A 30 -9.03 11.52 -10.25
CA ALA A 30 -10.07 11.71 -11.26
C ALA A 30 -9.89 10.73 -12.43
N ASN A 31 -8.66 10.54 -12.92
CA ASN A 31 -8.35 9.63 -14.02
C ASN A 31 -8.61 8.17 -13.62
N SER A 32 -8.07 7.75 -12.48
CA SER A 32 -8.20 6.37 -11.98
C SER A 32 -9.58 6.07 -11.35
N ARG A 33 -10.38 7.11 -11.07
CA ARG A 33 -11.71 7.07 -10.44
C ARG A 33 -11.72 6.45 -9.05
N PHE A 34 -10.70 6.73 -8.24
CA PHE A 34 -10.66 6.25 -6.85
C PHE A 34 -11.86 6.73 -6.05
N GLU A 35 -12.43 5.84 -5.24
CA GLU A 35 -13.56 6.14 -4.37
C GLU A 35 -13.04 6.73 -3.05
N THR A 36 -13.37 8.00 -2.81
CA THR A 36 -12.99 8.76 -1.62
C THR A 36 -14.19 9.28 -0.82
N GLY A 37 -15.42 9.10 -1.32
CA GLY A 37 -16.64 9.68 -0.77
C GLY A 37 -17.43 8.79 0.18
N LYS A 38 -17.01 7.54 0.43
CA LYS A 38 -17.73 6.63 1.33
C LYS A 38 -17.66 7.09 2.78
N LYS A 39 -18.76 6.86 3.54
CA LYS A 39 -18.89 7.23 4.96
C LYS A 39 -17.70 6.79 5.83
N LYS A 40 -17.20 5.57 5.61
CA LYS A 40 -16.04 5.03 6.35
C LYS A 40 -14.74 5.78 6.13
N LEU A 41 -14.62 6.54 5.05
CA LEU A 41 -13.44 7.34 4.74
C LEU A 41 -13.57 8.80 5.22
N GLN A 42 -14.73 9.20 5.78
CA GLN A 42 -14.98 10.60 6.16
C GLN A 42 -14.08 11.14 7.27
N TYR A 43 -13.42 10.25 8.02
CA TYR A 43 -12.43 10.67 9.02
C TYR A 43 -11.09 11.09 8.38
N LEU A 44 -10.86 10.75 7.10
CA LEU A 44 -9.65 11.10 6.37
C LEU A 44 -9.76 12.49 5.75
N THR A 45 -8.64 13.19 5.73
CA THR A 45 -8.50 14.49 5.11
C THR A 45 -8.00 14.37 3.67
N PHE A 46 -8.12 15.45 2.91
CA PHE A 46 -7.50 15.52 1.58
C PHE A 46 -5.97 15.29 1.65
N GLU A 47 -5.31 15.76 2.70
CA GLU A 47 -3.86 15.57 2.86
C GLU A 47 -3.47 14.10 3.01
N ASP A 48 -4.32 13.29 3.66
CA ASP A 48 -4.12 11.84 3.75
C ASP A 48 -4.21 11.19 2.38
N PHE A 49 -5.22 11.56 1.59
CA PHE A 49 -5.38 11.06 0.23
C PHE A 49 -4.26 11.54 -0.70
N ALA A 50 -3.88 12.83 -0.65
CA ALA A 50 -2.82 13.39 -1.47
C ALA A 50 -1.47 12.72 -1.18
N PHE A 51 -1.18 12.45 0.10
CA PHE A 51 -0.02 11.65 0.48
C PHE A 51 -0.07 10.25 -0.14
N CYS A 52 -1.18 9.52 0.01
CA CYS A 52 -1.33 8.19 -0.58
C CYS A 52 -1.21 8.21 -2.12
N ALA A 53 -1.80 9.21 -2.79
CA ALA A 53 -1.65 9.41 -4.23
C ALA A 53 -0.19 9.58 -4.62
N SER A 54 0.59 10.35 -3.86
CA SER A 54 2.01 10.53 -4.14
C SER A 54 2.77 9.20 -4.10
N GLN A 55 2.44 8.31 -3.17
CA GLN A 55 3.06 6.98 -3.09
C GLN A 55 2.63 6.11 -4.27
N LEU A 56 1.35 6.15 -4.65
CA LEU A 56 0.84 5.40 -5.80
C LEU A 56 1.46 5.88 -7.12
N ILE A 57 1.58 7.19 -7.32
CA ILE A 57 2.22 7.77 -8.50
C ILE A 57 3.72 7.43 -8.52
N GLN A 58 4.41 7.60 -7.40
CA GLN A 58 5.86 7.39 -7.34
C GLN A 58 6.25 5.93 -7.57
N TYR A 59 5.39 4.97 -7.23
CA TYR A 59 5.76 3.56 -7.25
C TYR A 59 4.89 2.69 -8.14
N TRP A 60 3.65 3.03 -8.46
CA TRP A 60 2.71 2.12 -9.16
C TRP A 60 2.26 2.62 -10.53
N THR A 61 2.73 3.76 -11.02
CA THR A 61 2.43 4.21 -12.40
C THR A 61 3.52 3.82 -13.37
N VAL A 62 3.20 3.86 -14.67
CA VAL A 62 4.20 3.67 -15.72
C VAL A 62 5.31 4.72 -15.58
N GLY A 63 6.56 4.31 -15.77
CA GLY A 63 7.72 5.20 -15.64
C GLY A 63 8.18 5.49 -14.20
N ALA A 64 7.46 4.99 -13.18
CA ALA A 64 7.81 5.16 -11.76
C ALA A 64 9.17 4.57 -11.38
N VAL A 65 9.50 3.40 -11.94
CA VAL A 65 10.73 2.64 -11.64
C VAL A 65 11.70 2.66 -12.82
N ASP A 66 11.19 2.87 -14.05
CA ASP A 66 11.98 2.87 -15.28
C ASP A 66 11.90 4.24 -15.96
N SER A 67 12.97 5.03 -15.86
CA SER A 67 13.04 6.43 -16.31
C SER A 67 13.04 6.61 -17.85
N MET A 68 12.85 5.52 -18.59
CA MET A 68 12.96 5.46 -20.05
C MET A 68 11.61 5.69 -20.76
N VAL A 69 10.50 5.70 -20.01
CA VAL A 69 9.17 5.95 -20.60
C VAL A 69 8.93 7.45 -20.68
N GLU A 70 8.90 7.98 -21.90
CA GLU A 70 8.73 9.42 -22.17
C GLU A 70 7.29 9.92 -21.99
N ASP A 71 6.34 9.02 -21.71
CA ASP A 71 4.92 9.33 -21.66
C ASP A 71 4.46 9.76 -20.26
N MET A 72 3.57 10.75 -20.24
CA MET A 72 3.00 11.37 -19.04
C MET A 72 1.92 10.53 -18.36
N ASP A 73 1.70 9.31 -18.83
CA ASP A 73 0.60 8.48 -18.36
C ASP A 73 0.85 8.11 -16.89
N VAL A 74 0.20 8.87 -16.00
CA VAL A 74 -0.03 8.55 -14.60
C VAL A 74 -1.01 7.38 -14.43
N ASP A 75 -1.14 6.57 -15.47
CA ASP A 75 -1.88 5.32 -15.42
C ASP A 75 -1.12 4.32 -14.56
N LEU A 76 -1.89 3.53 -13.82
CA LEU A 76 -1.34 2.42 -13.07
C LEU A 76 -0.65 1.44 -14.02
N ASP A 77 0.55 1.01 -13.64
CA ASP A 77 1.38 0.03 -14.32
C ASP A 77 0.68 -1.33 -14.31
N LYS A 78 -0.02 -1.64 -15.41
CA LYS A 78 -0.85 -2.84 -15.52
C LYS A 78 -0.03 -4.13 -15.46
N GLU A 79 1.22 -4.10 -15.90
CA GLU A 79 2.13 -5.26 -15.82
C GLU A 79 2.50 -5.53 -14.37
N PHE A 80 2.95 -4.50 -13.65
CA PHE A 80 3.21 -4.61 -12.21
C PHE A 80 1.97 -5.08 -11.43
N LEU A 81 0.79 -4.50 -11.70
CA LEU A 81 -0.44 -4.90 -11.02
C LEU A 81 -0.86 -6.34 -11.35
N GLN A 82 -0.57 -6.83 -12.55
CA GLN A 82 -0.79 -8.22 -12.95
C GLN A 82 0.13 -9.16 -12.16
N ASP A 83 1.38 -8.78 -11.95
CA ASP A 83 2.37 -9.58 -11.22
C ASP A 83 2.06 -9.69 -9.72
N LEU A 84 1.29 -8.76 -9.15
CA LEU A 84 0.85 -8.82 -7.75
C LEU A 84 0.05 -10.08 -7.40
N LYS A 85 -0.59 -10.73 -8.39
CA LYS A 85 -1.31 -11.99 -8.16
C LYS A 85 -0.38 -13.12 -7.69
N ASP A 86 0.90 -13.08 -8.07
CA ASP A 86 1.86 -14.13 -7.76
C ASP A 86 2.25 -14.09 -6.27
N LEU A 87 2.05 -12.94 -5.60
CA LEU A 87 2.19 -12.81 -4.15
C LEU A 87 1.25 -13.73 -3.37
N LYS A 88 0.18 -14.25 -3.99
CA LYS A 88 -0.74 -15.22 -3.37
C LYS A 88 -0.02 -16.44 -2.83
N ILE A 89 1.11 -16.83 -3.41
CA ILE A 89 1.92 -17.95 -2.93
C ILE A 89 2.17 -17.82 -1.42
N LEU A 90 2.44 -16.59 -0.91
CA LEU A 90 2.69 -16.28 0.50
C LEU A 90 1.57 -16.73 1.46
N ILE A 91 0.33 -16.80 0.98
CA ILE A 91 -0.85 -17.16 1.80
C ILE A 91 -1.48 -18.50 1.41
N THR A 92 -1.19 -19.02 0.21
CA THR A 92 -1.72 -20.31 -0.25
C THR A 92 -0.82 -21.47 0.15
N ASP A 93 0.50 -21.25 0.18
CA ASP A 93 1.43 -22.20 0.78
C ASP A 93 1.39 -22.06 2.30
N LYS A 94 0.86 -23.09 2.96
CA LYS A 94 0.67 -23.10 4.41
C LYS A 94 2.00 -23.05 5.15
N ASP A 95 3.01 -23.78 4.68
CA ASP A 95 4.29 -23.88 5.36
C ASP A 95 5.03 -22.55 5.26
N MET A 96 4.97 -21.89 4.10
CA MET A 96 5.52 -20.55 3.93
C MET A 96 4.79 -19.51 4.79
N LEU A 97 3.46 -19.54 4.85
CA LEU A 97 2.68 -18.63 5.70
C LEU A 97 3.03 -18.81 7.19
N ASP A 98 3.20 -20.06 7.63
CA ASP A 98 3.57 -20.39 9.01
C ASP A 98 5.02 -19.99 9.33
N GLN A 99 5.95 -20.16 8.38
CA GLN A 99 7.33 -19.66 8.51
C GLN A 99 7.36 -18.13 8.59
N HIS A 100 6.61 -17.43 7.73
CA HIS A 100 6.52 -15.97 7.76
C HIS A 100 5.98 -15.48 9.09
N LYS A 101 4.91 -16.12 9.60
CA LYS A 101 4.37 -15.85 10.93
C LYS A 101 5.44 -16.01 12.01
N SER A 102 6.17 -17.13 12.01
CA SER A 102 7.21 -17.42 13.00
C SER A 102 8.30 -16.35 13.04
N LEU A 103 8.78 -15.93 11.86
CA LEU A 103 9.79 -14.88 11.73
C LEU A 103 9.30 -13.53 12.28
N VAL A 104 8.08 -13.13 11.89
CA VAL A 104 7.48 -11.87 12.35
C VAL A 104 7.23 -11.90 13.86
N CYS A 105 6.64 -12.96 14.39
CA CYS A 105 6.42 -13.13 15.82
C CYS A 105 7.75 -13.11 16.61
N THR A 106 8.80 -13.74 16.10
CA THR A 106 10.13 -13.69 16.71
C THR A 106 10.69 -12.27 16.72
N ALA A 107 10.54 -11.53 15.62
CA ALA A 107 11.02 -10.16 15.50
C ALA A 107 10.24 -9.16 16.37
N LEU A 108 8.96 -9.43 16.66
CA LEU A 108 8.06 -8.55 17.43
C LEU A 108 8.00 -8.88 18.93
N ARG A 109 8.44 -10.06 19.35
CA ARG A 109 8.35 -10.50 20.74
C ARG A 109 9.03 -9.49 21.67
N GLY A 110 8.27 -8.99 22.66
CA GLY A 110 8.74 -8.00 23.64
C GLY A 110 8.85 -6.56 23.12
N LYS A 111 8.43 -6.27 21.87
CA LYS A 111 8.47 -4.92 21.28
C LYS A 111 7.11 -4.24 21.12
N VAL A 112 6.02 -5.00 21.26
CA VAL A 112 4.64 -4.54 21.10
C VAL A 112 3.81 -5.02 22.28
N GLN A 113 2.87 -4.20 22.74
CA GLN A 113 2.02 -4.54 23.89
C GLN A 113 0.91 -5.52 23.49
N VAL A 114 0.37 -5.38 22.27
CA VAL A 114 -0.70 -6.21 21.70
C VAL A 114 -0.21 -7.50 21.03
N PHE A 115 0.92 -8.07 21.50
CA PHE A 115 1.59 -9.19 20.83
C PHE A 115 0.67 -10.40 20.61
N ALA A 116 -0.17 -10.74 21.59
CA ALA A 116 -1.06 -11.89 21.53
C ALA A 116 -2.14 -11.71 20.45
N GLU A 117 -2.73 -10.51 20.37
CA GLU A 117 -3.70 -10.12 19.36
C GLU A 117 -3.07 -10.10 17.97
N MET A 118 -1.84 -9.57 17.84
CA MET A 118 -1.07 -9.63 16.60
C MET A 118 -0.85 -11.06 16.11
N GLU A 119 -0.42 -11.95 17.01
CA GLU A 119 -0.14 -13.34 16.69
C GLU A 119 -1.41 -14.08 16.26
N ALA A 120 -2.53 -13.82 16.95
CA ALA A 120 -3.83 -14.39 16.61
C ALA A 120 -4.32 -13.94 15.23
N ASN A 121 -4.17 -12.65 14.92
CA ASN A 121 -4.68 -12.06 13.68
C ASN A 121 -3.71 -12.11 12.50
N PHE A 122 -2.46 -12.52 12.70
CA PHE A 122 -1.42 -12.56 11.66
C PHE A 122 -1.90 -13.13 10.32
N LYS A 123 -2.52 -14.33 10.35
CA LYS A 123 -2.97 -15.01 9.11
C LYS A 123 -4.11 -14.25 8.43
N ASN A 124 -5.00 -13.62 9.20
CA ASN A 124 -6.12 -12.85 8.65
C ASN A 124 -5.64 -11.54 8.02
N LEU A 125 -4.75 -10.82 8.69
CA LEU A 125 -4.12 -9.61 8.16
C LEU A 125 -3.28 -9.91 6.92
N SER A 126 -2.51 -11.01 6.94
CA SER A 126 -1.71 -11.45 5.79
C SER A 126 -2.57 -11.74 4.57
N ARG A 127 -3.66 -12.51 4.75
CA ARG A 127 -4.61 -12.77 3.68
C ARG A 127 -5.27 -11.49 3.18
N SER A 128 -5.59 -10.56 4.07
CA SER A 128 -6.21 -9.29 3.69
C SER A 128 -5.31 -8.47 2.78
N LEU A 129 -4.04 -8.25 3.18
CA LEU A 129 -3.08 -7.53 2.36
C LEU A 129 -2.83 -8.22 1.01
N VAL A 130 -2.52 -9.52 1.01
CA VAL A 130 -2.20 -10.25 -0.22
C VAL A 130 -3.42 -10.35 -1.16
N ASN A 131 -4.64 -10.48 -0.63
CA ASN A 131 -5.84 -10.50 -1.46
C ASN A 131 -6.18 -9.12 -2.05
N ILE A 132 -5.86 -8.02 -1.36
CA ILE A 132 -5.94 -6.68 -1.97
C ILE A 132 -5.00 -6.64 -3.17
N ALA A 133 -3.72 -7.03 -2.98
CA ALA A 133 -2.72 -7.06 -4.05
C ALA A 133 -3.22 -7.81 -5.30
N ALA A 134 -3.73 -9.02 -5.10
CA ALA A 134 -4.19 -9.88 -6.19
C ALA A 134 -5.44 -9.37 -6.93
N LYS A 135 -6.18 -8.42 -6.36
CA LYS A 135 -7.37 -7.83 -7.00
C LYS A 135 -7.06 -6.53 -7.74
N LEU A 136 -5.94 -5.87 -7.45
CA LEU A 136 -5.60 -4.56 -8.01
C LEU A 136 -5.49 -4.55 -9.54
N MET A 137 -5.21 -5.71 -10.17
CA MET A 137 -5.27 -5.86 -11.63
C MET A 137 -6.64 -5.51 -12.24
N HIS A 138 -7.71 -5.58 -11.43
CA HIS A 138 -9.06 -5.21 -11.84
C HIS A 138 -9.32 -3.75 -11.51
N THR A 139 -9.69 -2.96 -12.53
CA THR A 139 -9.93 -1.52 -12.38
C THR A 139 -10.99 -1.20 -11.33
N LYS A 140 -12.00 -2.06 -11.13
CA LYS A 140 -13.01 -1.84 -10.08
C LYS A 140 -12.38 -1.91 -8.70
N ASP A 141 -11.64 -2.98 -8.41
CA ASP A 141 -11.00 -3.18 -7.11
C ASP A 141 -9.89 -2.13 -6.84
N ALA A 142 -9.17 -1.70 -7.89
CA ALA A 142 -8.23 -0.59 -7.76
C ALA A 142 -8.90 0.72 -7.27
N ARG A 143 -10.13 1.01 -7.71
CA ARG A 143 -10.88 2.20 -7.25
C ARG A 143 -11.25 2.13 -5.77
N ASP A 144 -11.50 0.93 -5.26
CA ASP A 144 -11.92 0.68 -3.89
C ASP A 144 -10.72 0.47 -2.93
N LEU A 145 -9.48 0.67 -3.37
CA LEU A 145 -8.26 0.43 -2.57
C LEU A 145 -8.30 1.05 -1.17
N PHE A 146 -8.69 2.32 -1.03
CA PHE A 146 -8.75 2.98 0.28
C PHE A 146 -9.82 2.38 1.19
N ILE A 147 -10.95 1.96 0.62
CA ILE A 147 -12.00 1.25 1.35
C ILE A 147 -11.48 -0.09 1.85
N ASP A 148 -10.83 -0.85 0.98
CA ASP A 148 -10.29 -2.16 1.32
C ASP A 148 -9.19 -2.06 2.39
N LEU A 149 -8.31 -1.05 2.30
CA LEU A 149 -7.32 -0.75 3.34
C LEU A 149 -7.96 -0.49 4.70
N VAL A 150 -9.03 0.31 4.70
CA VAL A 150 -9.73 0.64 5.94
C VAL A 150 -10.45 -0.59 6.51
N GLU A 151 -11.26 -1.26 5.70
CA GLU A 151 -12.09 -2.39 6.15
C GLU A 151 -11.29 -3.63 6.51
N LYS A 152 -10.31 -3.99 5.69
CA LYS A 152 -9.65 -5.30 5.79
C LYS A 152 -8.40 -5.26 6.65
N PHE A 153 -7.89 -4.07 6.98
CA PHE A 153 -6.67 -3.93 7.77
C PHE A 153 -6.81 -2.95 8.93
N ILE A 154 -7.16 -1.67 8.67
CA ILE A 154 -7.17 -0.63 9.71
C ILE A 154 -8.23 -0.89 10.78
N GLU A 155 -9.48 -1.17 10.37
CA GLU A 155 -10.60 -1.44 11.29
C GLU A 155 -10.33 -2.67 12.19
N PRO A 156 -9.83 -3.81 11.69
CA PRO A 156 -9.37 -4.92 12.53
C PRO A 156 -8.33 -4.51 13.57
N CYS A 157 -7.27 -3.79 13.17
CA CYS A 157 -6.23 -3.33 14.10
C CYS A 157 -6.80 -2.37 15.17
N ARG A 158 -7.69 -1.45 14.79
CA ARG A 158 -8.36 -0.54 15.75
C ARG A 158 -9.27 -1.30 16.72
N SER A 159 -9.96 -2.32 16.24
CA SER A 159 -10.84 -3.15 17.07
C SER A 159 -10.07 -3.87 18.18
N ASP A 160 -8.83 -4.28 17.88
CA ASP A 160 -7.89 -4.86 18.84
C ASP A 160 -7.04 -3.82 19.59
N ARG A 161 -7.36 -2.52 19.44
CA ARG A 161 -6.70 -1.40 20.14
C ARG A 161 -5.21 -1.25 19.86
N TRP A 162 -4.77 -1.58 18.65
CA TRP A 162 -3.38 -1.32 18.24
C TRP A 162 -3.17 0.19 18.17
N ILE A 163 -2.05 0.68 18.70
CA ILE A 163 -1.67 2.07 18.49
C ILE A 163 -0.91 2.21 17.17
N LEU A 164 -0.73 3.44 16.68
CA LEU A 164 -0.02 3.69 15.41
C LEU A 164 1.39 3.04 15.38
N ASN A 165 2.09 3.03 16.51
CA ASN A 165 3.41 2.42 16.59
C ASN A 165 3.36 0.89 16.45
N ASP A 166 2.35 0.22 17.01
CA ASP A 166 2.17 -1.22 16.88
C ASP A 166 1.98 -1.59 15.39
N VAL A 167 1.10 -0.87 14.69
CA VAL A 167 0.87 -1.05 13.25
C VAL A 167 2.16 -0.83 12.44
N ARG A 168 2.92 0.22 12.77
CA ARG A 168 4.20 0.53 12.10
C ARG A 168 5.22 -0.57 12.26
N VAL A 169 5.43 -1.06 13.49
CA VAL A 169 6.42 -2.10 13.76
C VAL A 169 5.97 -3.42 13.14
N PHE A 170 4.68 -3.77 13.24
CA PHE A 170 4.11 -4.96 12.59
C PHE A 170 4.35 -4.93 11.08
N LEU A 171 3.91 -3.89 10.36
CA LEU A 171 4.06 -3.79 8.91
C LEU A 171 5.53 -3.82 8.49
N THR A 172 6.42 -3.20 9.28
CA THR A 172 7.87 -3.24 9.01
C THR A 172 8.43 -4.65 9.10
N GLN A 173 8.11 -5.39 10.17
CA GLN A 173 8.61 -6.76 10.32
C GLN A 173 7.92 -7.71 9.34
N TYR A 174 6.64 -7.50 9.06
CA TYR A 174 5.87 -8.25 8.07
C TYR A 174 6.51 -8.13 6.68
N THR A 175 6.84 -6.93 6.22
CA THR A 175 7.53 -6.73 4.94
C THR A 175 8.93 -7.35 4.94
N ASN A 176 9.75 -7.06 5.95
CA ASN A 176 11.15 -7.48 5.98
C ASN A 176 11.33 -8.99 6.11
N SER A 177 10.48 -9.65 6.90
CA SER A 177 10.60 -11.09 7.17
C SER A 177 10.37 -11.96 5.92
N ALA A 178 9.67 -11.43 4.90
CA ALA A 178 9.48 -12.13 3.64
C ALA A 178 10.80 -12.36 2.88
N ARG A 179 11.82 -11.53 3.10
CA ARG A 179 13.15 -11.70 2.49
C ARG A 179 13.87 -12.97 2.97
N ALA A 180 13.53 -13.45 4.16
CA ALA A 180 14.12 -14.65 4.76
C ALA A 180 13.35 -15.93 4.39
N LEU A 181 12.37 -15.85 3.49
CA LEU A 181 11.64 -17.01 2.97
C LEU A 181 12.29 -17.47 1.67
N ASP A 182 13.07 -18.55 1.72
CA ASP A 182 13.86 -19.04 0.57
C ASP A 182 12.99 -19.36 -0.67
N ALA A 183 11.76 -19.84 -0.45
CA ALA A 183 10.83 -20.19 -1.52
C ALA A 183 10.12 -18.98 -2.15
N PHE A 184 10.19 -17.80 -1.51
CA PHE A 184 9.44 -16.62 -1.93
C PHE A 184 10.22 -15.79 -2.96
N ARG A 185 10.07 -16.08 -4.25
CA ARG A 185 10.87 -15.47 -5.34
C ARG A 185 10.39 -14.10 -5.85
N HIS A 186 9.50 -13.44 -5.11
CA HIS A 186 8.84 -12.20 -5.54
C HIS A 186 9.25 -10.98 -4.68
N GLN A 187 10.49 -10.95 -4.18
CA GLN A 187 10.94 -9.94 -3.21
C GLN A 187 10.81 -8.51 -3.75
N ALA A 188 11.23 -8.24 -4.99
CA ALA A 188 11.17 -6.89 -5.56
C ALA A 188 9.72 -6.38 -5.69
N ILE A 189 8.82 -7.23 -6.19
CA ILE A 189 7.39 -6.93 -6.33
C ILE A 189 6.76 -6.72 -4.94
N TRP A 190 7.10 -7.59 -3.99
CA TRP A 190 6.63 -7.52 -2.60
C TRP A 190 7.05 -6.22 -1.92
N GLU A 191 8.31 -5.82 -2.07
CA GLU A 191 8.83 -4.59 -1.46
C GLU A 191 8.19 -3.34 -2.07
N ARG A 192 8.05 -3.30 -3.39
CA ARG A 192 7.36 -2.21 -4.12
C ARG A 192 5.91 -2.09 -3.68
N TYR A 193 5.19 -3.21 -3.57
CA TYR A 193 3.81 -3.26 -3.09
C TYR A 193 3.69 -2.82 -1.63
N MET A 194 4.41 -3.50 -0.73
CA MET A 194 4.29 -3.27 0.70
C MET A 194 4.83 -1.90 1.13
N GLY A 195 5.78 -1.31 0.39
CA GLY A 195 6.25 0.05 0.63
C GLY A 195 5.11 1.08 0.53
N VAL A 196 4.29 0.97 -0.52
CA VAL A 196 3.09 1.82 -0.69
C VAL A 196 2.03 1.46 0.35
N MET A 197 1.70 0.18 0.52
CA MET A 197 0.67 -0.23 1.47
C MET A 197 0.98 0.24 2.89
N LYS A 198 2.23 0.06 3.35
CA LYS A 198 2.66 0.51 4.66
C LYS A 198 2.53 2.03 4.80
N SER A 199 2.99 2.79 3.82
CA SER A 199 2.95 4.26 3.87
C SER A 199 1.50 4.77 3.89
N CYS A 200 0.64 4.24 3.04
CA CYS A 200 -0.77 4.60 2.98
C CYS A 200 -1.51 4.21 4.27
N ILE A 201 -1.34 2.99 4.77
CA ILE A 201 -1.96 2.53 6.01
C ILE A 201 -1.55 3.44 7.17
N LEU A 202 -0.26 3.76 7.31
CA LEU A 202 0.22 4.58 8.42
C LEU A 202 -0.27 6.04 8.34
N LYS A 203 -0.43 6.60 7.13
CA LYS A 203 -1.02 7.94 6.97
C LYS A 203 -2.51 7.94 7.32
N MET A 204 -3.24 6.90 6.91
CA MET A 204 -4.68 6.76 7.15
C MET A 204 -5.02 6.27 8.56
N TYR A 205 -4.05 5.79 9.35
CA TYR A 205 -4.29 5.28 10.69
C TYR A 205 -4.36 6.42 11.72
N HIS A 206 -5.53 7.05 11.78
CA HIS A 206 -5.85 8.04 12.83
C HIS A 206 -6.30 7.31 14.11
N GLU A 207 -6.00 7.85 15.29
CA GLU A 207 -6.45 7.30 16.58
C GLU A 207 -7.87 7.77 16.94
#